data_AF-A0A1K1KP89-F1
#
_entry.id   AF-A0A1K1KP89-F1
#
_cell.length_a   1.000
_cell.length_b   1.000
_cell.length_c   1.000
_cell.angle_alpha   90.00
_cell.angle_beta   90.00
_cell.angle_gamma   90.00
#
_symmetry.space_group_name_H-M   'P 1'
#
loop_
_entity.id
_entity.type
_entity.pdbx_description
1 polymer ?
#
loop_
_entity_poly.entity_id
_entity_poly.type
_entity_poly.pdbx_seq_one_letter_code
_entity_poly.pdbx_strand_id
1 'polypeptide(L)'
;MINRVLNVCTGIIGVLYILVDIVFHLTVWGLIKFKRISYPLAFRLADNKSLFFSIILILTFIMSLLSLIALISNLILFVRADFILRVVLTTSGFFLPFVHGEATLSLCFEVFFISLFLIYLYKISHRKQDISDSEFENYKQM
;
A
#
# COMPACT_ATOMS: atom_id res chain seq x y z
N MET A 1 5.16 -1.13 19.84
CA MET A 1 4.53 -2.18 19.03
C MET A 1 3.49 -1.60 18.07
N ILE A 2 2.55 -0.79 18.58
CA ILE A 2 1.48 -0.13 17.81
C ILE A 2 1.97 0.59 16.54
N ASN A 3 3.02 1.43 16.63
CA ASN A 3 3.53 2.14 15.45
C ASN A 3 3.99 1.18 14.33
N ARG A 4 4.65 0.07 14.67
CA ARG A 4 5.05 -0.93 13.66
C ARG A 4 3.83 -1.53 12.97
N VAL A 5 2.79 -1.85 13.74
CA VAL A 5 1.52 -2.40 13.22
C VAL A 5 0.85 -1.38 12.29
N LEU A 6 0.77 -0.11 12.68
CA LEU A 6 0.19 0.94 11.84
C LEU A 6 0.87 1.05 10.48
N ASN A 7 2.21 1.09 10.43
CA ASN A 7 2.95 1.13 9.18
C ASN A 7 2.72 -0.13 8.31
N VAL A 8 2.62 -1.31 8.93
CA VAL A 8 2.31 -2.56 8.20
C VAL A 8 0.88 -2.53 7.66
N CYS A 9 -0.09 -2.08 8.45
CA CYS A 9 -1.48 -1.91 8.02
C CYS A 9 -1.59 -0.94 6.85
N THR A 10 -0.90 0.21 6.89
CA THR A 10 -0.82 1.16 5.79
C THR A 10 -0.31 0.50 4.51
N GLY A 11 0.76 -0.29 4.61
CA GLY A 11 1.31 -1.04 3.47
C GLY A 11 0.33 -2.07 2.89
N ILE A 12 -0.29 -2.90 3.73
CA ILE A 12 -1.26 -3.93 3.30
C ILE A 12 -2.46 -3.29 2.61
N ILE A 13 -3.02 -2.24 3.19
CA ILE A 13 -4.19 -1.55 2.63
C ILE A 13 -3.84 -0.84 1.33
N GLY A 14 -2.64 -0.27 1.25
CA GLY A 14 -2.15 0.30 -0.01
C GLY A 14 -1.98 -0.73 -1.12
N VAL A 15 -1.41 -1.89 -0.82
CA VAL A 15 -1.32 -2.99 -1.80
C VAL A 15 -2.71 -3.48 -2.22
N LEU A 16 -3.63 -3.63 -1.27
CA LEU A 16 -5.02 -3.99 -1.56
C LEU A 16 -5.69 -2.97 -2.49
N TYR A 17 -5.45 -1.69 -2.26
CA TYR A 17 -5.94 -0.60 -3.11
C TYR A 17 -5.43 -0.71 -4.54
N ILE A 18 -4.12 -0.91 -4.72
CA ILE A 18 -3.50 -1.09 -6.04
C ILE A 18 -4.09 -2.32 -6.75
N LEU A 19 -4.29 -3.43 -6.03
CA LEU A 19 -4.88 -4.64 -6.60
C LEU A 19 -6.30 -4.40 -7.10
N VAL A 20 -7.14 -3.69 -6.33
CA VAL A 20 -8.50 -3.37 -6.74
C VAL A 20 -8.50 -2.49 -8.00
N ASP A 21 -7.61 -1.49 -8.05
CA ASP A 21 -7.48 -0.60 -9.20
C ASP A 21 -7.03 -1.35 -10.46
N ILE A 22 -6.03 -2.21 -10.36
CA ILE A 22 -5.56 -3.06 -11.46
C ILE A 22 -6.67 -3.98 -11.96
N VAL A 23 -7.43 -4.62 -11.05
CA VAL A 23 -8.54 -5.52 -11.43
C VAL A 23 -9.63 -4.75 -12.17
N PHE A 24 -9.94 -3.53 -11.73
CA PHE A 24 -10.90 -2.67 -12.42
C PHE A 24 -10.43 -2.32 -13.84
N HIS A 25 -9.19 -1.84 -13.98
CA HIS A 25 -8.61 -1.49 -15.28
C HIS A 25 -8.52 -2.69 -16.24
N LEU A 26 -8.14 -3.87 -15.73
CA LEU A 26 -8.13 -5.11 -16.51
C LEU A 26 -9.52 -5.52 -16.99
N THR A 27 -10.54 -5.35 -16.14
CA THR A 27 -11.94 -5.65 -16.49
C THR A 27 -12.43 -4.72 -17.61
N VAL A 28 -12.16 -3.42 -17.49
CA VAL A 28 -12.49 -2.43 -18.53
C VAL A 28 -11.75 -2.74 -19.83
N TRP A 29 -10.45 -3.01 -19.76
CA TRP A 29 -9.64 -3.35 -20.94
C TRP A 29 -10.12 -4.63 -21.64
N GLY A 30 -10.46 -5.66 -20.86
CA GLY A 30 -11.04 -6.90 -21.39
C GLY A 30 -12.36 -6.65 -22.13
N LEU A 31 -13.25 -5.84 -21.55
CA LEU A 31 -14.51 -5.46 -22.20
C LEU A 31 -14.28 -4.72 -23.52
N ILE A 32 -13.32 -3.79 -23.57
CA ILE A 32 -12.97 -3.06 -24.79
C ILE A 32 -12.41 -4.02 -25.85
N LYS A 33 -11.45 -4.88 -25.48
CA LYS A 33 -10.74 -5.75 -26.43
C LYS A 33 -11.62 -6.88 -26.97
N PHE A 34 -12.39 -7.54 -26.11
CA PHE A 34 -13.18 -8.72 -26.48
C PHE A 34 -14.56 -8.37 -27.03
N LYS A 35 -15.21 -7.33 -26.51
CA LYS A 35 -16.56 -6.92 -26.96
C LYS A 35 -16.56 -5.72 -27.91
N ARG A 36 -15.38 -5.15 -28.23
CA ARG A 36 -15.21 -3.99 -29.14
C ARG A 36 -16.14 -2.81 -28.81
N ILE A 37 -16.40 -2.62 -27.53
CA ILE A 37 -17.27 -1.55 -27.01
C ILE A 37 -16.44 -0.34 -26.63
N SER A 38 -17.04 0.84 -26.76
CA SER A 38 -16.39 2.10 -26.42
C SER A 38 -16.06 2.18 -24.93
N TYR A 39 -14.98 2.89 -24.58
CA TYR A 39 -14.51 3.06 -23.20
C TYR A 39 -15.62 3.49 -22.21
N PRO A 40 -16.50 4.47 -22.52
CA PRO A 40 -17.55 4.89 -21.60
C PRO A 40 -18.56 3.78 -21.29
N LEU A 41 -18.85 2.93 -22.27
CA LEU A 41 -19.76 1.80 -22.10
C LEU A 41 -19.08 0.69 -21.29
N ALA A 42 -17.83 0.37 -21.61
CA ALA A 42 -17.03 -0.61 -20.88
C ALA A 42 -16.85 -0.24 -19.40
N PHE A 43 -16.64 1.04 -19.12
CA PHE A 43 -16.57 1.57 -17.76
C PHE A 43 -17.88 1.36 -16.99
N ARG A 44 -19.03 1.72 -17.57
CA ARG A 44 -20.35 1.52 -16.93
C ARG A 44 -20.70 0.04 -16.73
N LEU A 45 -20.25 -0.82 -17.65
CA LEU A 45 -20.45 -2.27 -17.56
C LEU A 45 -19.54 -2.91 -16.50
N ALA A 46 -18.29 -2.46 -16.39
CA ALA A 46 -17.36 -2.90 -15.36
C ALA A 46 -17.83 -2.45 -13.97
N ASP A 47 -18.30 -1.21 -13.85
CA ASP A 47 -18.83 -0.64 -12.62
C ASP A 47 -20.31 -1.00 -12.41
N ASN A 48 -20.58 -2.31 -12.32
CA ASN A 48 -21.92 -2.85 -12.09
C ASN A 48 -22.53 -2.26 -10.81
N LYS A 49 -23.59 -1.45 -10.95
CA LYS A 49 -24.28 -0.75 -9.85
C LYS A 49 -23.34 0.07 -8.95
N SER A 50 -22.28 0.65 -9.50
CA SER A 50 -21.33 1.48 -8.73
C SER A 50 -20.61 0.76 -7.58
N LEU A 51 -20.47 -0.56 -7.67
CA LEU A 51 -19.78 -1.36 -6.67
C LEU A 51 -18.27 -1.04 -6.60
N PHE A 52 -17.59 -0.97 -7.75
CA PHE A 52 -16.15 -0.67 -7.78
C PHE A 52 -15.89 0.73 -7.28
N PHE A 53 -16.71 1.69 -7.75
CA PHE A 53 -16.65 3.07 -7.27
C PHE A 53 -16.77 3.15 -5.73
N SER A 54 -17.77 2.45 -5.16
CA SER A 54 -17.99 2.45 -3.70
C SER A 54 -16.83 1.81 -2.94
N ILE A 55 -16.27 0.70 -3.44
CA ILE A 55 -15.12 0.02 -2.82
C ILE A 55 -13.90 0.93 -2.83
N ILE A 56 -13.56 1.54 -3.97
CA ILE A 56 -12.41 2.44 -4.11
C ILE A 56 -12.56 3.65 -3.18
N LEU A 57 -13.77 4.21 -3.06
CA LEU A 57 -14.05 5.34 -2.19
C LEU A 57 -13.85 4.99 -0.71
N ILE A 58 -14.40 3.86 -0.25
CA ILE A 58 -14.22 3.38 1.13
C ILE A 58 -12.74 3.10 1.41
N LEU A 59 -12.06 2.44 0.47
CA LEU A 59 -10.67 2.06 0.61
C LEU A 59 -9.75 3.28 0.65
N THR A 60 -10.03 4.30 -0.18
CA THR A 60 -9.37 5.61 -0.15
C THR A 60 -9.49 6.27 1.22
N PHE A 61 -10.71 6.30 1.77
CA PHE A 61 -10.95 6.89 3.08
C PHE A 61 -10.17 6.17 4.19
N ILE A 62 -10.28 4.84 4.25
CA ILE A 62 -9.57 4.01 5.24
C ILE A 62 -8.05 4.16 5.10
N MET A 63 -7.55 4.12 3.86
CA MET A 63 -6.13 4.25 3.56
C MET A 63 -5.59 5.61 4.00
N SER A 64 -6.26 6.69 3.63
CA SER A 64 -5.87 8.06 4.00
C SER A 64 -5.83 8.23 5.51
N LEU A 65 -6.89 7.77 6.21
CA LEU A 65 -7.00 7.88 7.66
C LEU A 65 -5.90 7.10 8.39
N LEU A 66 -5.68 5.83 8.00
CA LEU A 66 -4.63 5.01 8.63
C LEU A 66 -3.23 5.52 8.33
N SER A 67 -2.98 5.97 7.10
CA SER A 67 -1.69 6.56 6.71
C SER A 67 -1.40 7.84 7.49
N LEU A 68 -2.40 8.68 7.72
CA LEU A 68 -2.27 9.89 8.53
C LEU A 68 -1.97 9.56 9.99
N ILE A 69 -2.71 8.63 10.59
CA ILE A 69 -2.46 8.19 11.98
C ILE A 69 -1.06 7.58 12.11
N ALA A 70 -0.64 6.76 11.15
CA ALA A 70 0.69 6.16 11.11
C ALA A 70 1.78 7.23 10.98
N LEU A 71 1.58 8.23 10.13
CA LEU A 71 2.50 9.36 9.95
C LEU A 71 2.67 10.16 11.25
N ILE A 72 1.56 10.54 11.90
CA ILE A 72 1.60 11.23 13.20
C ILE A 72 2.34 10.37 14.24
N SER A 73 2.05 9.07 14.30
CA SER A 73 2.73 8.13 15.19
C SER A 73 4.24 8.04 14.92
N ASN A 74 4.65 8.10 13.65
CA ASN A 74 6.04 8.13 13.26
C ASN A 74 6.75 9.42 13.67
N LEU A 75 6.10 10.58 13.51
CA LEU A 75 6.64 11.89 13.91
C LEU A 75 6.84 11.99 15.43
N ILE A 76 5.89 11.49 16.22
CA ILE A 76 6.03 11.42 17.70
C ILE A 76 7.19 10.49 18.08
N LEU A 77 7.42 9.42 17.32
CA LEU A 77 8.45 8.40 17.59
C LEU A 77 9.65 8.50 16.64
N PHE A 78 10.16 9.73 16.46
CA PHE A 78 11.23 10.03 15.50
C PHE A 78 12.56 9.34 15.81
N VAL A 79 12.85 9.05 17.09
CA VAL A 79 14.10 8.39 17.55
C VAL A 79 14.17 6.92 17.13
N ARG A 80 13.05 6.30 16.74
CA ARG A 80 13.04 4.90 16.32
C ARG A 80 13.75 4.71 14.99
N ALA A 81 14.43 3.58 14.83
CA ALA A 81 15.14 3.24 13.61
C ALA A 81 14.22 3.23 12.36
N ASP A 82 14.84 3.43 11.18
CA ASP A 82 14.15 3.55 9.89
C ASP A 82 13.05 4.63 9.87
N PHE A 83 13.25 5.72 10.61
CA PHE A 83 12.31 6.85 10.67
C PHE A 83 11.96 7.38 9.27
N ILE A 84 12.97 7.68 8.45
CA ILE A 84 12.78 8.21 7.09
C ILE A 84 11.95 7.24 6.24
N LEU A 85 12.28 5.95 6.25
CA LEU A 85 11.55 4.94 5.49
C LEU A 85 10.08 4.88 5.91
N ARG A 86 9.81 4.91 7.21
CA ARG A 86 8.43 4.89 7.75
C ARG A 86 7.66 6.14 7.37
N VAL A 87 8.26 7.31 7.50
CA VAL A 87 7.64 8.58 7.08
C VAL A 87 7.32 8.54 5.59
N VAL A 88 8.30 8.23 4.74
CA VAL A 88 8.11 8.17 3.27
C VAL A 88 7.04 7.14 2.89
N LEU A 89 7.01 5.96 3.53
CA LEU A 89 5.97 4.95 3.31
C LEU A 89 4.57 5.47 3.70
N THR A 90 4.42 6.08 4.87
CA THR A 90 3.12 6.59 5.33
C THR A 90 2.65 7.81 4.55
N THR A 91 3.57 8.68 4.15
CA THR A 91 3.25 9.83 3.28
C THR A 91 2.85 9.36 1.89
N SER A 92 3.59 8.44 1.28
CA SER A 92 3.21 7.87 -0.02
C SER A 92 1.87 7.12 0.06
N GLY A 93 1.62 6.38 1.15
CA GLY A 93 0.33 5.74 1.39
C GLY A 93 -0.83 6.74 1.55
N PHE A 94 -0.59 7.90 2.14
CA PHE A 94 -1.60 8.96 2.19
C PHE A 94 -1.90 9.53 0.79
N PHE A 95 -0.87 9.71 -0.04
CA PHE A 95 -1.01 10.31 -1.37
C PHE A 95 -1.46 9.35 -2.46
N LEU A 96 -1.25 8.04 -2.30
CA LEU A 96 -1.58 7.00 -3.31
C LEU A 96 -2.97 7.17 -3.94
N PRO A 97 -4.06 7.33 -3.18
CA PRO A 97 -5.39 7.47 -3.78
C PRO A 97 -5.64 8.85 -4.41
N PHE A 98 -4.70 9.79 -4.35
CA PHE A 98 -4.82 11.10 -4.98
C PHE A 98 -3.98 11.24 -6.26
N VAL A 99 -3.12 10.25 -6.56
CA VAL A 99 -2.35 10.19 -7.81
C VAL A 99 -3.19 9.54 -8.93
N HIS A 100 -4.41 10.03 -9.13
CA HIS A 100 -5.25 9.64 -10.27
C HIS A 100 -5.00 10.60 -11.43
N GLY A 101 -4.01 10.30 -12.25
CA GLY A 101 -3.62 11.11 -13.40
C GLY A 101 -3.29 10.25 -14.62
N GLU A 102 -2.24 10.63 -15.35
CA GLU A 102 -1.73 9.81 -16.45
C GLU A 102 -1.35 8.40 -15.96
N ALA A 103 -1.79 7.37 -16.70
CA ALA A 103 -1.61 5.97 -16.34
C ALA A 103 -0.14 5.61 -16.01
N THR A 104 0.82 6.26 -16.69
CA THR A 104 2.25 6.05 -16.45
C THR A 104 2.70 6.58 -15.09
N LEU A 105 2.21 7.75 -14.67
CA LEU A 105 2.58 8.35 -13.38
C LEU A 105 1.94 7.60 -12.21
N SER A 106 0.67 7.18 -12.36
CA SER A 106 0.00 6.32 -11.36
C SER A 106 0.79 5.04 -11.16
N LEU A 107 1.09 4.32 -12.25
CA LEU A 107 1.83 3.07 -12.20
C LEU A 107 3.23 3.24 -11.61
N CYS A 108 3.94 4.32 -11.96
CA CYS A 108 5.24 4.61 -11.36
C CYS A 108 5.14 4.81 -9.84
N PHE A 109 4.10 5.51 -9.38
CA PHE A 109 3.87 5.79 -7.96
C PHE A 109 3.44 4.52 -7.19
N GLU A 110 2.64 3.65 -7.81
CA GLU A 110 2.25 2.35 -7.28
C GLU A 110 3.47 1.43 -7.10
N VAL A 111 4.32 1.31 -8.12
CA VAL A 111 5.56 0.52 -8.06
C VAL A 111 6.51 1.06 -6.99
N PHE A 112 6.63 2.39 -6.89
CA PHE A 112 7.40 3.05 -5.84
C PHE A 112 6.87 2.70 -4.45
N PHE A 113 5.56 2.80 -4.24
CA PHE A 113 4.92 2.45 -2.96
C PHE A 113 5.14 0.98 -2.58
N ILE A 114 4.93 0.06 -3.53
CA ILE A 114 5.16 -1.38 -3.32
C ILE A 114 6.61 -1.64 -2.95
N SER A 115 7.56 -1.01 -3.65
CA SER A 115 9.00 -1.15 -3.38
C SER A 115 9.36 -0.69 -1.97
N LEU A 116 8.84 0.46 -1.54
CA LEU A 116 9.03 0.95 -0.17
C LEU A 116 8.48 -0.03 0.86
N PHE A 117 7.29 -0.58 0.61
CA PHE A 117 6.67 -1.52 1.54
C PHE A 117 7.46 -2.83 1.64
N LEU A 118 7.96 -3.37 0.53
CA LEU A 118 8.82 -4.55 0.53
C LEU A 118 10.14 -4.31 1.27
N ILE A 119 10.79 -3.17 1.05
CA ILE A 119 12.00 -2.78 1.79
C ILE A 119 11.71 -2.69 3.30
N TYR A 120 10.55 -2.13 3.67
CA TYR A 120 10.12 -2.03 5.06
C TYR A 120 9.88 -3.41 5.70
N LEU A 121 9.22 -4.34 5.00
CA LEU A 121 9.02 -5.71 5.47
C LEU A 121 10.35 -6.46 5.61
N TYR A 122 11.24 -6.33 4.63
CA TYR A 122 12.57 -6.94 4.66
C TYR A 122 13.36 -6.49 5.89
N LYS A 123 13.41 -5.18 6.16
CA LYS A 123 14.08 -4.62 7.34
C LYS A 123 13.47 -5.06 8.66
N ILE A 124 12.14 -5.24 8.72
CA ILE A 124 11.49 -5.79 9.92
C ILE A 124 11.88 -7.26 10.11
N SER A 125 11.92 -8.04 9.02
CA SER A 125 12.25 -9.47 9.07
C SER A 125 13.69 -9.69 9.55
N HIS A 126 14.65 -8.98 8.95
CA HIS A 126 16.07 -9.13 9.31
C HIS A 126 16.35 -8.81 10.78
N ARG A 127 15.78 -7.73 11.33
CA ARG A 127 15.94 -7.40 12.75
C ARG A 127 15.40 -8.47 13.70
N LYS A 128 14.37 -9.23 13.30
CA LYS A 128 13.87 -10.33 14.12
C LYS A 128 14.85 -11.50 14.10
N GLN A 129 15.49 -11.74 12.96
CA GLN A 129 16.46 -12.80 12.77
C GLN A 129 17.74 -12.54 13.57
N ASP A 130 18.28 -11.32 13.52
CA ASP A 130 19.47 -10.92 14.29
C ASP A 130 19.27 -11.11 15.81
N ILE A 131 18.07 -10.80 16.33
CA ILE A 131 17.74 -10.98 17.75
C ILE A 131 17.65 -12.47 18.08
N SER A 132 16.96 -13.26 17.25
CA SER A 132 16.81 -14.70 17.44
C SER A 132 18.14 -15.45 17.41
N ASP A 133 19.04 -15.07 16.50
CA ASP A 133 20.36 -15.71 16.36
C ASP A 133 21.27 -15.36 17.55
N SER A 134 21.19 -14.11 18.05
CA SER A 134 21.93 -13.68 19.25
C SER A 134 21.47 -14.35 20.55
N GLU A 135 20.17 -14.66 20.68
CA GLU A 135 19.64 -15.43 21.80
C GLU A 135 20.11 -16.89 21.71
N PHE A 136 20.08 -17.48 20.52
CA PHE A 136 20.55 -18.86 20.29
C PHE A 136 22.04 -19.05 20.57
N GLU A 137 22.89 -18.07 20.23
CA GLU A 137 24.32 -18.12 20.58
C GLU A 137 24.57 -18.00 22.08
N ASN A 138 23.81 -17.16 22.79
CA ASN A 138 23.91 -17.06 24.25
C ASN A 138 23.55 -18.38 24.94
N TYR A 139 22.56 -19.12 24.43
CA TYR A 139 22.22 -20.45 24.95
C TYR A 139 23.28 -21.52 24.70
N LYS A 140 24.13 -21.35 23.68
CA LYS A 140 25.24 -22.28 23.40
C LYS A 140 26.48 -22.04 24.27
N GLN A 141 26.57 -20.88 24.93
CA GLN A 141 27.70 -20.51 25.79
C GLN A 141 27.45 -20.80 27.28
N MET A 142 26.23 -21.23 27.65
CA MET A 142 25.88 -21.81 28.95
C MET A 142 25.99 -23.33 28.93
#